data_AF-A0A916GQD7-F1
#
_entry.id   AF-A0A916GQD7-F1
#
_cell.length_a   1.000
_cell.length_b   1.000
_cell.length_c   1.000
_cell.angle_alpha   90.00
_cell.angle_beta   90.00
_cell.angle_gamma   90.00
#
_symmetry.space_group_name_H-M   'P 1'
#
loop_
_entity.id
_entity.type
_entity.pdbx_description
1 polymer ?
#
loop_
_entity_poly.entity_id
_entity_poly.type
_entity_poly.pdbx_seq_one_letter_code
_entity_poly.pdbx_strand_id
1 'polypeptide(L)'
;MSNPAAAHALEKMLEVLVGQPCWLIRMRPYHRLVMDLGSKIADISPVSQKPFTRGEWRLQTLAAYWRFESQAETVVGSGDEDELISARIGMLQGLVVKSIQVVPPALDLVMAFSDQQTLRLFGVTSQQHPQWRMITPTGEVITVEPKGVWTLKGAEGETPLSPPELPAV
;
A
#
# COMPACT_ATOMS: atom_id res chain seq x y z
N MET A 1 1.00 15.27 19.10
CA MET A 1 1.79 14.23 19.80
C MET A 1 1.57 12.93 19.06
N SER A 2 2.64 12.24 18.65
CA SER A 2 2.54 10.88 18.10
C SER A 2 1.91 9.95 19.15
N ASN A 3 1.10 8.99 18.73
CA ASN A 3 0.55 7.96 19.61
C ASN A 3 1.27 6.62 19.33
N PRO A 4 2.34 6.26 20.07
CA PRO A 4 3.06 5.01 19.87
C PRO A 4 2.17 3.77 20.02
N ALA A 5 1.14 3.83 20.88
CA ALA A 5 0.20 2.73 21.04
C ALA A 5 -0.64 2.50 19.78
N ALA A 6 -1.03 3.57 19.07
CA ALA A 6 -1.73 3.45 17.79
C ALA A 6 -0.85 2.81 16.71
N ALA A 7 0.43 3.18 16.65
CA ALA A 7 1.39 2.57 15.73
C ALA A 7 1.59 1.07 16.02
N HIS A 8 1.80 0.71 17.28
CA HIS A 8 1.98 -0.68 17.69
C HIS A 8 0.72 -1.53 17.44
N ALA A 9 -0.48 -0.99 17.68
CA ALA A 9 -1.74 -1.68 17.39
C ALA A 9 -1.90 -1.95 15.88
N LEU A 10 -1.55 -0.97 15.03
CA LEU A 10 -1.58 -1.12 13.58
C LEU A 10 -0.53 -2.14 13.11
N GLU A 11 0.70 -2.08 13.64
CA GLU A 11 1.76 -3.03 13.31
C GLU A 11 1.33 -4.47 13.61
N LYS A 12 0.80 -4.71 14.82
CA LYS A 12 0.30 -6.02 15.23
C LYS A 12 -0.84 -6.54 14.36
N MET A 13 -1.70 -5.65 13.85
CA MET A 13 -2.75 -6.03 12.91
C MET A 13 -2.18 -6.47 11.55
N LEU A 14 -1.08 -5.85 11.12
CA LEU A 14 -0.42 -6.14 9.85
C LEU A 14 0.59 -7.30 9.93
N GLU A 15 0.96 -7.77 11.13
CA GLU A 15 1.84 -8.95 11.30
C GLU A 15 1.31 -10.21 10.60
N VAL A 16 0.00 -10.32 10.40
CA VAL A 16 -0.65 -11.40 9.63
C VAL A 16 -0.17 -11.48 8.17
N LEU A 17 0.43 -10.41 7.65
CA LEU A 17 1.03 -10.37 6.32
C LEU A 17 2.39 -11.07 6.28
N VAL A 18 3.06 -11.29 7.42
CA VAL A 18 4.35 -11.99 7.47
C VAL A 18 4.15 -13.43 7.00
N GLY A 19 5.01 -13.86 6.06
CA GLY A 19 4.89 -15.15 5.38
C GLY A 19 3.98 -15.14 4.16
N GLN A 20 3.27 -14.04 3.88
CA GLN A 20 2.41 -13.93 2.70
C GLN A 20 3.22 -13.53 1.46
N PRO A 21 2.92 -14.10 0.28
CA PRO A 21 3.56 -13.69 -0.97
C PRO A 21 2.96 -12.37 -1.51
N CYS A 22 3.79 -11.55 -2.13
CA CYS A 22 3.38 -10.47 -3.02
C CYS A 22 3.21 -11.02 -4.43
N TRP A 23 1.98 -11.25 -4.89
CA TRP A 23 1.76 -11.85 -6.20
C TRP A 23 1.56 -10.80 -7.30
N LEU A 24 1.09 -9.61 -6.95
CA LEU A 24 0.94 -8.49 -7.87
C LEU A 24 1.40 -7.21 -7.22
N ILE A 25 2.17 -6.44 -7.98
CA ILE A 25 2.46 -5.04 -7.71
C ILE A 25 2.41 -4.30 -9.02
N ARG A 26 1.80 -3.12 -9.02
CA ARG A 26 1.67 -2.30 -10.22
C ARG A 26 1.52 -0.83 -9.88
N MET A 27 1.93 0.00 -10.82
CA MET A 27 1.61 1.41 -10.82
C MET A 27 0.22 1.68 -11.38
N ARG A 28 -0.41 2.70 -10.85
CA ARG A 28 -1.61 3.35 -11.36
C ARG A 28 -1.25 4.83 -11.61
N PRO A 29 -2.07 5.56 -12.39
CA PRO A 29 -1.84 6.99 -12.61
C PRO A 29 -1.58 7.76 -11.31
N TYR A 30 -0.79 8.83 -11.40
CA TYR A 30 -0.37 9.66 -10.26
C TYR A 30 0.53 8.93 -9.26
N HIS A 31 1.43 8.07 -9.77
CA HIS A 31 2.40 7.29 -9.00
C HIS A 31 1.79 6.46 -7.84
N ARG A 32 0.53 6.03 -7.99
CA ARG A 32 -0.14 5.21 -6.98
C ARG A 32 0.29 3.76 -7.13
N LEU A 33 0.83 3.21 -6.07
CA LEU A 33 1.21 1.81 -5.96
C LEU A 33 -0.01 1.00 -5.53
N VAL A 34 -0.27 -0.11 -6.23
CA VAL A 34 -1.21 -1.14 -5.79
C VAL A 34 -0.45 -2.44 -5.66
N MET A 35 -0.51 -3.03 -4.47
CA MET A 35 0.13 -4.32 -4.17
C MET A 35 -0.91 -5.27 -3.60
N ASP A 36 -0.92 -6.49 -4.12
CA ASP A 36 -1.78 -7.56 -3.65
C ASP A 36 -0.93 -8.65 -3.00
N LEU A 37 -1.31 -9.01 -1.78
CA LEU A 37 -0.62 -9.93 -0.90
C LEU A 37 -1.52 -11.12 -0.55
N GLY A 38 -0.90 -12.24 -0.19
CA GLY A 38 -1.59 -13.45 0.29
C GLY A 38 -2.20 -14.29 -0.83
N SER A 39 -3.25 -15.02 -0.48
CA SER A 39 -3.98 -15.90 -1.39
C SER A 39 -4.72 -15.11 -2.46
N LYS A 40 -4.86 -15.70 -3.65
CA LYS A 40 -5.69 -15.14 -4.71
C LYS A 40 -7.16 -15.41 -4.41
N ILE A 41 -7.98 -14.37 -4.47
CA ILE A 41 -9.43 -14.43 -4.31
C ILE A 41 -10.14 -13.85 -5.53
N ALA A 42 -11.33 -14.36 -5.81
CA ALA A 42 -12.24 -13.77 -6.78
C ALA A 42 -12.93 -12.56 -6.17
N ASP A 43 -13.08 -11.50 -6.96
CA ASP A 43 -13.71 -10.25 -6.54
C ASP A 43 -14.43 -9.57 -7.72
N ILE A 44 -15.26 -8.57 -7.44
CA ILE A 44 -16.02 -7.81 -8.44
C ILE A 44 -15.51 -6.37 -8.48
N SER A 45 -15.17 -5.89 -9.69
CA SER A 45 -14.75 -4.51 -9.85
C SER A 45 -15.91 -3.57 -9.48
N PRO A 46 -15.72 -2.61 -8.54
CA PRO A 46 -16.79 -1.68 -8.20
C PRO A 46 -17.16 -0.76 -9.37
N VAL A 47 -16.21 -0.52 -10.29
CA VAL A 47 -16.42 0.38 -11.44
C VAL A 47 -17.06 -0.36 -12.61
N SER A 48 -16.48 -1.49 -13.03
CA SER A 48 -16.95 -2.18 -14.24
C SER A 48 -17.98 -3.27 -13.96
N GLN A 49 -18.21 -3.61 -12.68
CA GLN A 49 -19.05 -4.74 -12.26
C GLN A 49 -18.64 -6.07 -12.90
N LYS A 50 -17.35 -6.21 -13.28
CA LYS A 50 -16.79 -7.42 -13.90
C LYS A 50 -16.00 -8.22 -12.87
N PRO A 51 -16.03 -9.57 -12.93
CA PRO A 51 -15.16 -10.41 -12.13
C PRO A 51 -13.69 -10.13 -12.41
N PHE A 52 -12.87 -10.14 -11.37
CA PHE A 52 -11.42 -10.08 -11.47
C PHE A 52 -10.78 -10.83 -10.29
N THR A 53 -9.47 -11.06 -10.36
CA THR A 53 -8.70 -11.69 -9.29
C THR A 53 -7.93 -10.62 -8.53
N ARG A 54 -7.94 -10.70 -7.19
CA ARG A 54 -7.06 -9.92 -6.31
C ARG A 54 -6.41 -10.77 -5.23
N GLY A 55 -5.50 -10.17 -4.47
CA GLY A 55 -5.01 -10.74 -3.22
C GLY A 55 -6.06 -10.54 -2.16
N GLU A 56 -6.14 -11.48 -1.24
CA GLU A 56 -6.98 -11.34 -0.06
C GLU A 56 -6.64 -10.06 0.73
N TRP A 57 -5.37 -9.65 0.71
CA TRP A 57 -4.91 -8.34 1.16
C TRP A 57 -4.53 -7.46 -0.03
N ARG A 58 -4.93 -6.18 0.01
CA ARG A 58 -4.56 -5.19 -1.02
C ARG A 58 -4.13 -3.87 -0.38
N LEU A 59 -2.86 -3.52 -0.58
CA LEU A 59 -2.30 -2.22 -0.24
C LEU A 59 -2.48 -1.25 -1.41
N GLN A 60 -2.87 -0.01 -1.10
CA GLN A 60 -2.93 1.08 -2.07
C GLN A 60 -2.32 2.35 -1.48
N THR A 61 -1.37 2.95 -2.20
CA THR A 61 -0.96 4.33 -1.88
C THR A 61 -1.93 5.32 -2.48
N LEU A 62 -2.17 6.40 -1.75
CA LEU A 62 -3.09 7.45 -2.14
C LEU A 62 -2.33 8.77 -2.26
N ALA A 63 -1.72 9.22 -1.17
CA ALA A 63 -0.95 10.45 -1.10
C ALA A 63 0.44 10.27 -0.45
N ALA A 64 0.78 9.04 -0.05
CA ALA A 64 2.10 8.70 0.47
C ALA A 64 3.16 8.63 -0.65
N TYR A 65 4.35 9.17 -0.36
CA TYR A 65 5.55 8.85 -1.15
C TYR A 65 5.97 7.43 -0.84
N TRP A 66 6.67 6.78 -1.76
CA TRP A 66 7.17 5.43 -1.53
C TRP A 66 8.54 5.23 -2.17
N ARG A 67 9.28 4.25 -1.64
CA ARG A 67 10.59 3.85 -2.13
C ARG A 67 10.77 2.35 -2.01
N PHE A 68 11.26 1.75 -3.08
CA PHE A 68 11.76 0.40 -3.14
C PHE A 68 13.28 0.43 -2.99
N GLU A 69 13.80 -0.41 -2.10
CA GLU A 69 15.22 -0.56 -1.79
C GLU A 69 15.65 -1.98 -2.07
N SER A 70 16.70 -2.13 -2.88
CA SER A 70 17.40 -3.39 -3.11
C SER A 70 18.81 -3.33 -2.53
N GLN A 71 19.33 -4.45 -2.04
CA GLN A 71 20.76 -4.54 -1.71
C GLN A 71 21.66 -4.41 -2.94
N ALA A 72 21.14 -4.76 -4.13
CA ALA A 72 21.87 -4.69 -5.40
C ALA A 72 21.87 -3.27 -6.01
N GLU A 73 21.97 -2.23 -5.18
CA GLU A 73 22.15 -0.82 -5.54
C GLU A 73 20.95 -0.07 -6.13
N THR A 74 19.85 -0.75 -6.50
CA THR A 74 18.71 -0.03 -7.08
C THR A 74 17.75 0.47 -6.00
N VAL A 75 17.62 1.79 -5.95
CA VAL A 75 16.58 2.49 -5.23
C VAL A 75 15.67 3.15 -6.28
N VAL A 76 14.38 2.82 -6.28
CA VAL A 76 13.38 3.52 -7.10
C VAL A 76 12.26 4.00 -6.20
N GLY A 77 11.70 5.18 -6.46
CA GLY A 77 10.63 5.76 -5.68
C GLY A 77 9.57 6.42 -6.53
N SER A 78 8.57 6.95 -5.83
CA SER A 78 7.38 7.55 -6.45
C SER A 78 7.65 8.85 -7.24
N GLY A 79 8.88 9.36 -7.21
CA GLY A 79 9.30 10.57 -7.96
C GLY A 79 10.16 10.26 -9.19
N ASP A 80 10.44 8.99 -9.46
CA ASP A 80 11.24 8.57 -10.61
C ASP A 80 10.37 8.43 -11.88
N GLU A 81 11.03 8.29 -13.03
CA GLU A 81 10.37 8.08 -14.32
C GLU A 81 9.57 6.76 -14.35
N ASP A 82 8.42 6.77 -15.03
CA ASP A 82 7.48 5.63 -15.05
C ASP A 82 8.10 4.37 -15.64
N GLU A 83 8.98 4.50 -16.64
CA GLU A 83 9.73 3.40 -17.25
C GLU A 83 10.68 2.76 -16.22
N LEU A 84 11.39 3.59 -15.45
CA LEU A 84 12.32 3.12 -14.41
C LEU A 84 11.55 2.42 -13.29
N ILE A 85 10.44 3.01 -12.84
CA ILE A 85 9.55 2.41 -11.85
C ILE A 85 9.06 1.04 -12.34
N SER A 86 8.48 0.99 -13.54
CA SER A 86 7.87 -0.22 -14.10
C SER A 86 8.88 -1.36 -14.27
N ALA A 87 10.11 -1.03 -14.67
CA ALA A 87 11.19 -2.01 -14.82
C ALA A 87 11.65 -2.63 -13.49
N ARG A 88 11.40 -1.97 -12.35
CA ARG A 88 11.95 -2.35 -11.04
C ARG A 88 10.91 -2.86 -10.06
N ILE A 89 9.71 -2.30 -10.02
CA ILE A 89 8.70 -2.71 -9.02
C ILE A 89 8.29 -4.17 -9.17
N GLY A 90 8.35 -4.72 -10.40
CA GLY A 90 8.05 -6.13 -10.68
C GLY A 90 8.96 -7.11 -9.91
N MET A 91 10.13 -6.66 -9.43
CA MET A 91 11.04 -7.48 -8.63
C MET A 91 10.42 -7.95 -7.30
N LEU A 92 9.38 -7.27 -6.80
CA LEU A 92 8.66 -7.70 -5.60
C LEU A 92 7.68 -8.86 -5.87
N GLN A 93 7.35 -9.16 -7.13
CA GLN A 93 6.42 -10.23 -7.45
C GLN A 93 7.03 -11.60 -7.14
N GLY A 94 6.26 -12.44 -6.45
CA GLY A 94 6.67 -13.74 -5.95
C GLY A 94 7.43 -13.69 -4.63
N LEU A 95 7.87 -12.52 -4.16
CA LEU A 95 8.59 -12.41 -2.89
C LEU A 95 7.66 -12.52 -1.70
N VAL A 96 8.19 -13.07 -0.60
CA VAL A 96 7.44 -13.31 0.64
C VAL A 96 7.74 -12.20 1.63
N VAL A 97 6.72 -11.63 2.26
CA VAL A 97 6.88 -10.66 3.34
C VAL A 97 7.60 -11.32 4.52
N LYS A 98 8.71 -10.72 4.95
CA LYS A 98 9.55 -11.19 6.06
C LYS A 98 9.34 -10.39 7.34
N SER A 99 9.06 -9.10 7.22
CA SER A 99 8.72 -8.26 8.36
C SER A 99 7.86 -7.09 7.94
N ILE A 100 7.05 -6.62 8.89
CA ILE A 100 6.29 -5.39 8.81
C ILE A 100 6.72 -4.50 9.96
N GLN A 101 6.88 -3.21 9.71
CA GLN A 101 7.11 -2.21 10.74
C GLN A 101 6.26 -0.98 10.44
N VAL A 102 5.64 -0.41 11.48
CA VAL A 102 4.88 0.84 11.40
C VAL A 102 5.59 1.90 12.24
N VAL A 103 6.12 2.92 11.56
CA VAL A 103 7.00 3.92 12.19
C VAL A 103 6.22 5.22 12.48
N PRO A 104 6.10 5.65 13.75
CA PRO A 104 5.53 6.95 14.09
C PRO A 104 6.50 8.09 13.71
N PRO A 105 6.02 9.34 13.57
CA PRO A 105 4.69 9.84 13.88
C PRO A 105 3.69 9.69 12.73
N ALA A 106 4.16 9.47 11.50
CA ALA A 106 3.32 9.48 10.30
C ALA A 106 2.67 8.14 9.98
N LEU A 107 3.01 7.08 10.75
CA LEU A 107 2.64 5.70 10.47
C LEU A 107 3.19 5.25 9.11
N ASP A 108 4.47 5.53 8.90
CA ASP A 108 5.22 5.04 7.75
C ASP A 108 5.21 3.51 7.78
N LEU A 109 5.00 2.89 6.62
CA LEU A 109 4.96 1.43 6.51
C LEU A 109 6.26 0.95 5.90
N VAL A 110 6.97 0.06 6.59
CA VAL A 110 8.16 -0.62 6.08
C VAL A 110 7.84 -2.10 5.96
N MET A 111 7.94 -2.63 4.75
CA MET A 111 7.76 -4.04 4.46
C MET A 111 9.07 -4.60 3.90
N ALA A 112 9.69 -5.52 4.63
CA ALA A 112 10.82 -6.27 4.12
C ALA A 112 10.31 -7.58 3.48
N PHE A 113 10.91 -7.96 2.37
CA PHE A 113 10.57 -9.16 1.62
C PHE A 113 11.75 -10.14 1.61
N SER A 114 11.51 -11.35 1.10
CA SER A 114 12.60 -12.26 0.72
C SER A 114 13.57 -11.56 -0.24
N ASP A 115 14.78 -12.09 -0.35
CA ASP A 115 15.85 -11.50 -1.18
C ASP A 115 16.25 -10.08 -0.79
N GLN A 116 16.02 -9.71 0.47
CA GLN A 116 16.49 -8.48 1.10
C GLN A 116 15.99 -7.21 0.39
N GLN A 117 14.80 -7.30 -0.22
CA GLN A 117 14.10 -6.18 -0.82
C GLN A 117 13.22 -5.48 0.22
N THR A 118 13.12 -4.16 0.17
CA THR A 118 12.29 -3.39 1.12
C THR A 118 11.41 -2.39 0.38
N LEU A 119 10.13 -2.33 0.72
CA LEU A 119 9.23 -1.24 0.36
C LEU A 119 9.02 -0.35 1.57
N ARG A 120 9.19 0.96 1.39
CA ARG A 120 8.87 1.98 2.40
C ARG A 120 7.78 2.91 1.86
N LEU A 121 6.78 3.16 2.67
CA LEU A 121 5.78 4.22 2.46
C LEU A 121 6.04 5.34 3.47
N PHE A 122 6.10 6.56 2.99
CA PHE A 122 6.33 7.76 3.78
C PHE A 122 5.06 8.58 3.83
N GLY A 123 4.45 8.66 5.01
CA GLY A 123 3.29 9.49 5.27
C GLY A 123 3.66 10.96 5.32
N VAL A 124 2.91 11.79 4.60
CA VAL A 124 3.08 13.24 4.55
C VAL A 124 2.10 13.91 5.50
N THR A 125 2.58 14.27 6.70
CA THR A 125 1.72 14.82 7.77
C THR A 125 1.16 16.21 7.49
N SER A 126 1.74 16.94 6.53
CA SER A 126 1.27 18.26 6.09
C SER A 126 0.08 18.20 5.14
N GLN A 127 -0.24 17.03 4.58
CA GLN A 127 -1.36 16.86 3.66
C GLN A 127 -2.68 16.58 4.40
N GLN A 128 -3.80 16.69 3.69
CA GLN A 128 -5.14 16.41 4.21
C GLN A 128 -5.74 15.10 3.70
N HIS A 129 -5.08 14.46 2.73
CA HIS A 129 -5.58 13.24 2.12
C HIS A 129 -5.08 11.99 2.86
N PRO A 130 -5.87 10.90 2.85
CA PRO A 130 -5.39 9.61 3.31
C PRO A 130 -4.09 9.24 2.62
N GLN A 131 -3.16 8.66 3.37
CA GLN A 131 -1.79 8.40 2.91
C GLN A 131 -1.74 7.07 2.16
N TRP A 132 -2.23 6.02 2.80
CA TRP A 132 -2.34 4.68 2.25
C TRP A 132 -3.49 3.92 2.92
N ARG A 133 -3.95 2.87 2.25
CA ARG A 133 -4.98 1.97 2.79
C ARG A 133 -4.68 0.52 2.49
N MET A 134 -5.17 -0.37 3.36
CA MET A 134 -5.11 -1.82 3.22
C MET A 134 -6.52 -2.39 3.26
N ILE A 135 -6.92 -3.08 2.20
CA ILE A 135 -8.16 -3.84 2.15
C ILE A 135 -7.88 -5.25 2.69
N THR A 136 -8.69 -5.70 3.64
CA THR A 136 -8.56 -6.99 4.31
C THR A 136 -9.29 -8.11 3.52
N PRO A 137 -9.10 -9.40 3.91
CA PRO A 137 -9.83 -10.52 3.33
C PRO A 137 -11.34 -10.43 3.58
N THR A 138 -11.75 -9.81 4.69
CA THR A 138 -13.14 -9.57 5.08
C THR A 138 -13.77 -8.36 4.36
N GLY A 139 -12.99 -7.62 3.57
CA GLY A 139 -13.44 -6.41 2.87
C GLY A 139 -13.42 -5.15 3.72
N GLU A 140 -12.96 -5.23 4.97
CA GLU A 140 -12.71 -4.04 5.77
C GLU A 140 -11.51 -3.27 5.21
N VAL A 141 -11.46 -1.97 5.49
CA VAL A 141 -10.42 -1.08 4.99
C VAL A 141 -9.74 -0.41 6.16
N ILE A 142 -8.46 -0.73 6.34
CA ILE A 142 -7.55 0.03 7.19
C ILE A 142 -7.12 1.26 6.39
N THR A 143 -7.39 2.45 6.91
CA THR A 143 -6.96 3.71 6.27
C THR A 143 -6.05 4.48 7.21
N VAL A 144 -4.85 4.82 6.73
CA VAL A 144 -3.93 5.71 7.45
C VAL A 144 -4.11 7.12 6.94
N GLU A 145 -4.48 7.98 7.87
CA GLU A 145 -4.69 9.41 7.69
C GLU A 145 -3.42 10.19 8.03
N PRO A 146 -3.31 11.44 7.56
CA PRO A 146 -2.26 12.35 8.00
C PRO A 146 -2.20 12.45 9.53
N LYS A 147 -1.01 12.79 10.05
CA LYS A 147 -0.75 12.99 11.50
C LYS A 147 -0.81 11.72 12.34
N GLY A 148 -0.72 10.55 11.71
CA GLY A 148 -0.58 9.27 12.39
C GLY A 148 -1.85 8.78 13.06
N VAL A 149 -2.98 9.06 12.44
CA VAL A 149 -4.29 8.48 12.81
C VAL A 149 -4.60 7.38 11.81
N TRP A 150 -5.19 6.29 12.27
CA TRP A 150 -5.69 5.24 11.39
C TRP A 150 -7.09 4.81 11.80
N THR A 151 -7.85 4.30 10.85
CA THR A 151 -9.21 3.79 11.07
C THR A 151 -9.39 2.43 10.41
N LEU A 152 -10.30 1.61 10.93
CA LEU A 152 -10.79 0.39 10.31
C LEU A 152 -12.30 0.58 10.07
N LYS A 153 -12.73 0.46 8.82
CA LYS A 153 -14.15 0.59 8.43
C LYS A 153 -14.57 -0.61 7.58
N GLY A 154 -15.84 -1.00 7.66
CA GLY A 154 -16.41 -1.99 6.76
C GLY A 154 -16.49 -1.49 5.31
N ALA A 155 -16.70 -2.42 4.36
CA ALA A 155 -16.81 -2.12 2.94
C ALA A 155 -17.97 -1.15 2.59
N GLU A 156 -18.98 -1.05 3.45
CA GLU A 156 -20.12 -0.13 3.33
C GLU A 156 -19.68 1.32 3.60
N GLY A 157 -19.08 1.94 2.60
CA GLY A 157 -18.64 3.34 2.67
C GLY A 157 -17.63 3.77 1.62
N GLU A 158 -17.12 2.84 0.79
CA GLU A 158 -16.23 3.22 -0.30
C GLU A 158 -16.99 3.97 -1.40
N THR A 159 -16.80 5.29 -1.45
CA THR A 159 -16.93 6.00 -2.72
C THR A 159 -15.82 5.44 -3.64
N PRO A 160 -16.16 4.98 -4.86
CA PRO A 160 -15.13 4.62 -5.84
C PRO A 160 -14.13 5.77 -5.94
N LEU A 161 -12.83 5.44 -5.98
CA LEU A 161 -11.80 6.43 -6.29
C LEU A 161 -12.15 7.04 -7.65
N SER A 162 -12.84 8.17 -7.64
CA SER A 162 -13.04 8.96 -8.84
C SER A 162 -11.65 9.37 -9.32
N PRO A 163 -11.34 9.27 -10.62
CA PRO A 163 -10.12 9.87 -11.13
C PRO A 163 -10.14 11.35 -10.68
N PRO A 164 -9.00 11.92 -10.22
CA PRO A 164 -8.96 13.35 -9.97
C PRO A 164 -9.41 14.04 -11.27
N GLU A 165 -10.37 14.95 -11.15
CA GLU A 165 -10.76 15.81 -12.26
C GLU A 165 -9.49 16.48 -12.76
N LEU A 166 -9.10 16.16 -13.99
CA LEU A 166 -8.02 16.88 -14.65
C LEU A 166 -8.46 18.35 -14.71
N PRO A 167 -7.60 19.32 -14.35
CA PRO A 167 -7.89 20.70 -14.65
C PRO A 167 -8.14 20.80 -16.16
N ALA A 168 -9.28 21.39 -16.53
CA ALA A 168 -9.59 21.66 -17.92
C ALA A 168 -8.44 22.46 -18.55
N VAL A 169 -7.88 21.93 -19.64
CA VAL A 169 -6.88 22.60 -20.48
C VAL A 169 -7.57 23.65 -21.32
#